data_AF-A0A949E6P8-F1
#
_entry.id   AF-A0A949E6P8-F1
#
_cell.length_a   1.000
_cell.length_b   1.000
_cell.length_c   1.000
_cell.angle_alpha   90.00
_cell.angle_beta   90.00
_cell.angle_gamma   90.00
#
_symmetry.space_group_name_H-M   'P 1'
#
loop_
_entity.id
_entity.type
_entity.pdbx_description
1 polymer ?
#
loop_
_entity_poly.entity_id
_entity_poly.type
_entity_poly.pdbx_seq_one_letter_code
_entity_poly.pdbx_strand_id
1 'polypeptide(L)'
;AKDFRNGSDYCLRGWDTAMAGTGVPTPQAQLYDMITLKETGEYPHQSRQHAVSGRLMDVGVNNSDLQIATMRMTKLSELYDNDKRPTPALATVARDTGDLEYYERIHTIYAPMERVNMFITWDHRRDKEGRKNYQGGIIWHEGEYRFKKDVTLTGDIPIPLFWERCPVDVAKSIGTAAVVTDAGGTTRFAMVQDPTAPVRLKGRLRPGGYAALMTTPVGYHAFLAPADINYAYRINHPSWDGLKVGLGENGQVVKAGTVLRYRFGIATFTDTKAGNDLLEHTVKAMNLGGGQAGYPVAMKVGEIKDAVFFFTAAAKDGEALFTLGPQSLIIDLPIRVQGLVDNGCAAIYSTKVPWFRFIPVDADGTAWLTEPIDQKNEMWIGNVFTCDRKEVKLTLVVDGQADGAPPCIEAHNPTDQAIQATVRSPEHTPLFGGLTTTVTIPAGDSLWLLIRDRILVPKTQGPKTQENSPEKI
;
A
#
# COMPACT_ATOMS: atom_id res chain seq x y z
N ALA A 1 -5.93 7.05 -7.82
CA ALA A 1 -4.53 7.50 -7.84
C ALA A 1 -4.30 8.43 -6.67
N LYS A 2 -3.05 8.81 -6.38
CA LYS A 2 -2.79 9.96 -5.49
C LYS A 2 -3.02 11.27 -6.25
N ASP A 3 -3.25 12.35 -5.53
CA ASP A 3 -3.29 13.68 -6.12
C ASP A 3 -1.87 14.23 -6.35
N PHE A 4 -1.73 15.15 -7.30
CA PHE A 4 -0.46 15.82 -7.59
C PHE A 4 -0.15 16.87 -6.53
N ARG A 5 0.77 16.58 -5.60
CA ARG A 5 1.21 17.54 -4.58
C ARG A 5 1.79 18.83 -5.16
N ASN A 6 2.44 18.76 -6.33
CA ASN A 6 2.93 19.91 -7.09
C ASN A 6 1.84 20.67 -7.86
N GLY A 7 0.60 20.18 -7.87
CA GLY A 7 -0.53 20.93 -8.42
C GLY A 7 -0.82 22.22 -7.65
N SER A 8 -0.41 22.32 -6.38
CA SER A 8 -0.59 23.54 -5.58
C SER A 8 0.19 24.73 -6.12
N ASP A 9 1.28 24.49 -6.87
CA ASP A 9 2.09 25.53 -7.51
C ASP A 9 1.34 26.23 -8.66
N TYR A 10 0.23 25.64 -9.13
CA TYR A 10 -0.62 26.15 -10.22
C TYR A 10 -1.97 26.71 -9.72
N CYS A 11 -2.22 26.69 -8.40
CA CYS A 11 -3.48 27.12 -7.82
C CYS A 11 -3.33 28.47 -7.10
N LEU A 12 -4.38 29.31 -7.14
CA LEU A 12 -4.38 30.62 -6.45
C LEU A 12 -4.29 30.50 -4.91
N ARG A 13 -4.68 29.37 -4.32
CA ARG A 13 -4.68 29.14 -2.86
C ARG A 13 -4.16 27.78 -2.41
N GLY A 14 -3.49 27.01 -3.27
CA GLY A 14 -2.87 25.73 -2.92
C GLY A 14 -3.81 24.55 -2.59
N TRP A 15 -5.13 24.75 -2.46
CA TRP A 15 -6.12 23.71 -2.13
C TRP A 15 -7.09 23.36 -3.28
N ASP A 16 -7.13 24.17 -4.35
CA ASP A 16 -8.05 24.00 -5.50
C ASP A 16 -7.55 22.97 -6.54
N THR A 17 -6.67 22.05 -6.12
CA THR A 17 -5.82 21.19 -6.98
C THR A 17 -6.58 20.08 -7.71
N ALA A 18 -7.83 19.80 -7.31
CA ALA A 18 -8.56 18.60 -7.72
C ALA A 18 -9.47 18.77 -8.96
N MET A 19 -9.66 19.97 -9.49
CA MET A 19 -10.60 20.19 -10.60
C MET A 19 -10.00 20.91 -11.80
N ALA A 20 -10.08 20.28 -12.98
CA ALA A 20 -9.75 20.92 -14.25
C ALA A 20 -10.51 22.23 -14.51
N GLY A 21 -11.65 22.43 -13.85
CA GLY A 21 -12.45 23.66 -13.90
C GLY A 21 -11.77 24.90 -13.27
N THR A 22 -10.72 24.71 -12.45
CA THR A 22 -9.94 25.82 -11.87
C THR A 22 -8.79 26.27 -12.78
N GLY A 23 -8.72 25.71 -14.00
CA GLY A 23 -7.74 26.07 -15.02
C GLY A 23 -6.43 25.28 -14.95
N VAL A 24 -6.27 24.39 -13.96
CA VAL A 24 -5.11 23.50 -13.87
C VAL A 24 -5.37 22.25 -14.70
N PRO A 25 -4.52 21.91 -15.70
CA PRO A 25 -4.69 20.73 -16.54
C PRO A 25 -4.31 19.44 -15.79
N THR A 26 -5.00 19.12 -14.69
CA THR A 26 -4.74 17.94 -13.85
C THR A 26 -5.33 16.67 -14.48
N PRO A 27 -4.52 15.62 -14.70
CA PRO A 27 -5.02 14.29 -15.07
C PRO A 27 -5.98 13.74 -14.02
N GLN A 28 -6.94 12.93 -14.43
CA GLN A 28 -7.90 12.26 -13.57
C GLN A 28 -7.74 10.75 -13.69
N ALA A 29 -7.83 10.06 -12.57
CA ALA A 29 -7.75 8.60 -12.54
C ALA A 29 -8.76 8.03 -11.55
N GLN A 30 -9.46 6.97 -11.96
CA GLN A 30 -10.47 6.29 -11.14
C GLN A 30 -10.32 4.77 -11.25
N LEU A 31 -10.73 4.09 -10.19
CA LEU A 31 -10.91 2.65 -10.19
C LEU A 31 -12.33 2.31 -10.62
N TYR A 32 -12.47 1.21 -11.35
CA TYR A 32 -13.77 0.64 -11.69
C TYR A 32 -14.12 -0.56 -10.81
N ASP A 33 -15.40 -0.69 -10.50
CA ASP A 33 -15.97 -1.80 -9.73
C ASP A 33 -17.16 -2.41 -10.45
N MET A 34 -16.94 -2.81 -11.69
CA MET A 34 -17.94 -3.40 -12.56
C MET A 34 -17.31 -4.41 -13.51
N ILE A 35 -18.15 -5.22 -14.13
CA ILE A 35 -17.82 -6.12 -15.24
C ILE A 35 -18.81 -5.90 -16.39
N THR A 36 -18.45 -6.30 -17.60
CA THR A 36 -19.30 -6.23 -18.78
C THR A 36 -19.60 -7.64 -19.25
N LEU A 37 -20.88 -8.00 -19.22
CA LEU A 37 -21.40 -9.33 -19.52
C LEU A 37 -22.18 -9.34 -20.83
N LYS A 38 -22.19 -10.46 -21.54
CA LYS A 38 -23.04 -10.65 -22.73
C LYS A 38 -24.52 -10.60 -22.36
N GLU A 39 -24.84 -11.16 -21.19
CA GLU A 39 -26.20 -11.39 -20.72
C GLU A 39 -26.88 -10.10 -20.26
N THR A 40 -26.12 -9.16 -19.68
CA THR A 40 -26.68 -7.94 -19.06
C THR A 40 -26.01 -6.64 -19.49
N GLY A 41 -24.91 -6.68 -20.24
CA GLY A 41 -24.02 -5.53 -20.44
C GLY A 41 -23.23 -5.21 -19.17
N GLU A 42 -22.93 -3.93 -18.95
CA GLU A 42 -22.24 -3.48 -17.73
C GLU A 42 -23.04 -3.86 -16.46
N TYR A 43 -22.34 -4.34 -15.43
CA TYR A 43 -22.89 -4.75 -14.15
C TYR A 43 -21.91 -4.46 -12.99
N PRO A 44 -22.34 -3.80 -11.90
CA PRO A 44 -23.63 -3.13 -11.77
C PRO A 44 -23.74 -1.93 -12.71
N HIS A 45 -24.93 -1.71 -13.27
CA HIS A 45 -25.17 -0.60 -14.18
C HIS A 45 -25.80 0.57 -13.45
N GLN A 46 -25.05 1.66 -13.31
CA GLN A 46 -25.44 2.83 -12.54
C GLN A 46 -26.84 3.36 -12.89
N SER A 47 -27.16 3.54 -14.18
CA SER A 47 -28.46 4.08 -14.59
C SER A 47 -29.61 3.07 -14.68
N ARG A 48 -29.33 1.78 -14.83
CA ARG A 48 -30.39 0.76 -14.98
C ARG A 48 -30.80 0.16 -13.64
N GLN A 49 -29.84 0.05 -12.72
CA GLN A 49 -30.05 -0.51 -11.39
C GLN A 49 -30.10 0.57 -10.30
N HIS A 50 -29.78 1.82 -10.63
CA HIS A 50 -29.61 2.91 -9.66
C HIS A 50 -28.67 2.52 -8.49
N ALA A 51 -27.69 1.66 -8.78
CA ALA A 51 -26.85 1.02 -7.79
C ALA A 51 -25.40 0.91 -8.28
N VAL A 52 -24.49 0.79 -7.31
CA VAL A 52 -23.06 0.53 -7.49
C VAL A 52 -22.62 -0.63 -6.60
N SER A 53 -21.39 -1.11 -6.80
CA SER A 53 -20.76 -2.05 -5.89
C SER A 53 -20.56 -1.37 -4.53
N GLY A 54 -21.22 -1.88 -3.49
CA GLY A 54 -21.03 -1.45 -2.11
C GLY A 54 -19.64 -1.81 -1.63
N ARG A 55 -18.96 -0.86 -0.98
CA ARG A 55 -17.59 -1.04 -0.47
C ARG A 55 -17.60 -1.01 1.05
N LEU A 56 -17.48 -2.18 1.67
CA LEU A 56 -17.17 -2.26 3.10
C LEU A 56 -15.66 -2.18 3.26
N MET A 57 -15.17 -1.04 3.78
CA MET A 57 -13.75 -0.79 3.97
C MET A 57 -13.30 -1.19 5.37
N ASP A 58 -12.23 -1.98 5.43
CA ASP A 58 -11.49 -2.34 6.62
C ASP A 58 -10.10 -1.68 6.54
N VAL A 59 -9.77 -0.88 7.55
CA VAL A 59 -8.51 -0.12 7.61
C VAL A 59 -7.69 -0.68 8.76
N GLY A 60 -6.63 -1.41 8.42
CA GLY A 60 -5.69 -1.92 9.42
C GLY A 60 -4.91 -0.78 10.07
N VAL A 61 -4.64 -0.89 11.36
CA VAL A 61 -3.70 0.00 12.06
C VAL A 61 -2.29 -0.38 11.60
N ASN A 62 -1.78 0.34 10.60
CA ASN A 62 -0.46 0.13 10.03
C ASN A 62 0.50 1.24 10.47
N ASN A 63 1.80 1.07 10.15
CA ASN A 63 2.80 2.12 10.35
C ASN A 63 2.38 3.43 9.64
N SER A 64 2.79 4.59 10.17
CA SER A 64 2.50 5.92 9.60
C SER A 64 2.93 6.07 8.13
N ASP A 65 3.90 5.27 7.72
CA ASP A 65 4.56 5.40 6.43
C ASP A 65 3.90 4.53 5.34
N LEU A 66 2.87 3.73 5.68
CA LEU A 66 2.15 2.90 4.73
C LEU A 66 0.71 2.68 5.18
N GLN A 67 -0.24 3.19 4.40
CA GLN A 67 -1.67 2.93 4.63
C GLN A 67 -2.12 1.69 3.86
N ILE A 68 -2.86 0.81 4.54
CA ILE A 68 -3.45 -0.38 3.92
C ILE A 68 -4.96 -0.35 4.20
N ALA A 69 -5.75 -0.48 3.15
CA ALA A 69 -7.20 -0.59 3.27
C ALA A 69 -7.72 -1.72 2.38
N THR A 70 -8.52 -2.61 2.95
CA THR A 70 -9.17 -3.70 2.24
C THR A 70 -10.65 -3.41 2.09
N MET A 71 -11.14 -3.44 0.86
CA MET A 71 -12.53 -3.26 0.50
C MET A 71 -13.15 -4.60 0.13
N ARG A 72 -14.22 -4.96 0.83
CA ARG A 72 -15.07 -6.11 0.50
C ARG A 72 -16.32 -5.61 -0.24
N MET A 73 -16.50 -6.11 -1.45
CA MET A 73 -17.60 -5.76 -2.34
C MET A 73 -18.44 -7.00 -2.60
N THR A 74 -19.48 -7.18 -1.78
CA THR A 74 -20.43 -8.30 -1.87
C THR A 74 -21.87 -7.84 -2.10
N LYS A 75 -22.12 -6.53 -2.00
CA LYS A 75 -23.44 -5.90 -2.00
C LYS A 75 -23.59 -4.90 -3.15
N LEU A 76 -24.83 -4.71 -3.58
CA LEU A 76 -25.26 -3.54 -4.33
C LEU A 76 -25.65 -2.46 -3.32
N SER A 77 -25.19 -1.23 -3.53
CA SER A 77 -25.57 -0.08 -2.72
C SER A 77 -26.13 1.03 -3.58
N GLU A 78 -27.01 1.85 -3.01
CA GLU A 78 -27.59 3.02 -3.69
C GLU A 78 -26.50 3.98 -4.17
N LEU A 79 -26.61 4.48 -5.40
CA LEU A 79 -25.63 5.40 -5.98
C LEU A 79 -25.90 6.88 -5.65
N TYR A 80 -27.18 7.26 -5.63
CA TYR A 80 -27.61 8.65 -5.46
C TYR A 80 -28.81 8.73 -4.50
N ASP A 81 -29.10 9.96 -4.07
CA ASP A 81 -30.39 10.30 -3.49
C ASP A 81 -31.52 9.84 -4.42
N ASN A 82 -32.59 9.33 -3.84
CA ASN A 82 -33.77 8.89 -4.57
C ASN A 82 -35.02 9.42 -3.87
N ASP A 83 -36.20 9.22 -4.47
CA ASP A 83 -37.45 9.74 -3.92
C ASP A 83 -37.76 9.24 -2.50
N LYS A 84 -37.17 8.09 -2.10
CA LYS A 84 -37.30 7.53 -0.75
C LYS A 84 -36.26 8.07 0.23
N ARG A 85 -35.22 8.77 -0.26
CA ARG A 85 -34.14 9.40 0.50
C ARG A 85 -33.67 10.70 -0.19
N PRO A 86 -34.42 11.80 -0.06
CA PRO A 86 -33.98 13.09 -0.56
C PRO A 86 -32.90 13.70 0.36
N THR A 87 -31.66 13.76 -0.14
CA THR A 87 -30.48 14.55 0.28
C THR A 87 -29.78 14.34 1.66
N PRO A 88 -28.44 14.49 1.75
CA PRO A 88 -27.41 14.24 0.73
C PRO A 88 -26.80 12.83 0.90
N ALA A 89 -26.98 11.97 -0.10
CA ALA A 89 -26.44 10.59 -0.15
C ALA A 89 -24.91 10.53 -0.09
N LEU A 90 -24.21 11.60 -0.46
CA LEU A 90 -22.75 11.68 -0.35
C LEU A 90 -22.23 11.91 1.08
N ALA A 91 -23.11 12.29 2.01
CA ALA A 91 -22.75 12.55 3.42
C ALA A 91 -23.27 11.49 4.40
N THR A 92 -23.95 10.45 3.90
CA THR A 92 -24.59 9.43 4.72
C THR A 92 -24.25 8.04 4.21
N VAL A 93 -24.18 7.04 5.10
CA VAL A 93 -23.85 5.65 4.71
C VAL A 93 -24.84 5.19 3.63
N ALA A 94 -24.31 4.72 2.48
CA ALA A 94 -25.12 4.18 1.40
C ALA A 94 -25.87 2.93 1.90
N ARG A 95 -27.15 2.79 1.56
CA ARG A 95 -27.92 1.61 1.93
C ARG A 95 -27.65 0.50 0.92
N ASP A 96 -27.44 -0.72 1.43
CA ASP A 96 -27.39 -1.90 0.58
C ASP A 96 -28.80 -2.24 0.07
N THR A 97 -28.91 -2.39 -1.25
CA THR A 97 -30.16 -2.72 -1.95
C THR A 97 -30.27 -4.19 -2.32
N GLY A 98 -29.16 -4.94 -2.24
CA GLY A 98 -29.12 -6.37 -2.50
C GLY A 98 -27.70 -6.92 -2.52
N ASP A 99 -27.56 -8.19 -2.91
CA ASP A 99 -26.26 -8.83 -3.14
C ASP A 99 -25.77 -8.57 -4.57
N LEU A 100 -24.44 -8.53 -4.76
CA LEU A 100 -23.88 -8.68 -6.09
C LEU A 100 -24.13 -10.12 -6.57
N GLU A 101 -24.83 -10.23 -7.69
CA GLU A 101 -25.34 -11.50 -8.22
C GLU A 101 -24.29 -12.30 -8.98
N TYR A 102 -23.38 -11.63 -9.68
CA TYR A 102 -22.45 -12.26 -10.62
C TYR A 102 -21.07 -12.49 -10.03
N TYR A 103 -20.64 -11.67 -9.07
CA TYR A 103 -19.33 -11.79 -8.45
C TYR A 103 -19.30 -11.26 -7.02
N GLU A 104 -18.27 -11.66 -6.28
CA GLU A 104 -17.77 -10.94 -5.11
C GLU A 104 -16.38 -10.42 -5.43
N ARG A 105 -16.01 -9.29 -4.84
CA ARG A 105 -14.67 -8.74 -5.01
C ARG A 105 -14.07 -8.37 -3.67
N ILE A 106 -12.83 -8.76 -3.47
CA ILE A 106 -11.97 -8.24 -2.41
C ILE A 106 -10.88 -7.42 -3.08
N HIS A 107 -10.63 -6.22 -2.58
CA HIS A 107 -9.59 -5.34 -3.12
C HIS A 107 -8.83 -4.68 -2.00
N THR A 108 -7.50 -4.82 -1.99
CA THR A 108 -6.63 -4.16 -1.03
C THR A 108 -5.82 -3.10 -1.73
N ILE A 109 -5.83 -1.89 -1.15
CA ILE A 109 -4.93 -0.81 -1.55
C ILE A 109 -3.79 -0.72 -0.55
N TYR A 110 -2.59 -0.50 -1.06
CA TYR A 110 -1.40 -0.18 -0.30
C TYR A 110 -0.90 1.17 -0.79
N ALA A 111 -0.88 2.16 0.10
CA ALA A 111 -0.47 3.52 -0.20
C ALA A 111 0.78 3.87 0.63
N PRO A 112 1.99 3.51 0.15
CA PRO A 112 3.25 3.96 0.74
C PRO A 112 3.29 5.48 0.85
N MET A 113 3.89 6.02 1.89
CA MET A 113 4.03 7.47 2.05
C MET A 113 4.87 8.06 0.90
N GLU A 114 4.47 9.24 0.44
CA GLU A 114 5.24 9.98 -0.57
C GLU A 114 6.47 10.58 0.10
N ARG A 115 7.53 10.89 -0.67
CA ARG A 115 8.74 11.56 -0.18
C ARG A 115 8.51 13.04 0.14
N VAL A 116 7.65 13.29 1.12
CA VAL A 116 7.22 14.61 1.60
C VAL A 116 7.47 14.68 3.10
N ASN A 117 8.12 15.74 3.56
CA ASN A 117 8.22 16.00 5.00
C ASN A 117 6.92 16.65 5.48
N MET A 118 5.99 15.83 5.97
CA MET A 118 4.66 16.29 6.39
C MET A 118 4.71 17.29 7.55
N PHE A 119 5.69 17.18 8.46
CA PHE A 119 5.86 18.16 9.54
C PHE A 119 6.18 19.55 9.01
N ILE A 120 6.96 19.64 7.92
CA ILE A 120 7.25 20.91 7.25
C ILE A 120 6.07 21.35 6.37
N THR A 121 5.46 20.42 5.63
CA THR A 121 4.35 20.72 4.71
C THR A 121 3.10 21.22 5.44
N TRP A 122 2.87 20.83 6.69
CA TRP A 122 1.79 21.38 7.50
C TRP A 122 1.99 22.85 7.89
N ASP A 123 3.23 23.37 7.89
CA ASP A 123 3.44 24.82 7.81
C ASP A 123 3.26 25.25 6.35
N HIS A 124 2.06 25.73 6.01
CA HIS A 124 1.69 26.14 4.65
C HIS A 124 2.64 27.17 4.02
N ARG A 125 3.45 27.89 4.81
CA ARG A 125 4.47 28.82 4.30
C ARG A 125 5.73 28.09 3.80
N ARG A 126 5.91 26.83 4.18
CA ARG A 126 7.08 25.98 3.90
C ARG A 126 6.71 24.75 3.07
N ASP A 127 5.54 24.73 2.45
CA ASP A 127 5.06 23.62 1.63
C ASP A 127 6.08 23.17 0.55
N LYS A 128 6.69 24.12 -0.17
CA LYS A 128 7.73 23.83 -1.17
C LYS A 128 8.97 23.17 -0.57
N GLU A 129 9.35 23.55 0.65
CA GLU A 129 10.46 22.93 1.36
C GLU A 129 10.12 21.50 1.77
N GLY A 130 8.90 21.28 2.29
CA GLY A 130 8.42 19.96 2.67
C GLY A 130 8.29 19.01 1.47
N ARG A 131 7.97 19.54 0.29
CA ARG A 131 7.85 18.79 -0.98
C ARG A 131 9.13 18.71 -1.81
N LYS A 132 10.28 19.17 -1.32
CA LYS A 132 11.53 19.24 -2.13
C LYS A 132 11.98 17.91 -2.74
N ASN A 133 11.63 16.79 -2.12
CA ASN A 133 11.98 15.43 -2.56
C ASN A 133 10.80 14.70 -3.21
N TYR A 134 9.65 15.36 -3.38
CA TYR A 134 8.47 14.75 -3.99
C TYR A 134 8.70 14.56 -5.50
N GLN A 135 8.61 13.31 -5.95
CA GLN A 135 8.72 12.93 -7.35
C GLN A 135 7.45 12.26 -7.89
N GLY A 136 6.40 12.24 -7.08
CA GLY A 136 5.19 11.46 -7.32
C GLY A 136 4.90 10.49 -6.18
N GLY A 137 4.10 9.49 -6.49
CA GLY A 137 3.67 8.47 -5.56
C GLY A 137 3.13 7.26 -6.29
N ILE A 138 3.06 6.12 -5.60
CA ILE A 138 2.46 4.90 -6.14
C ILE A 138 1.43 4.39 -5.15
N ILE A 139 0.27 3.98 -5.64
CA ILE A 139 -0.66 3.13 -4.91
C ILE A 139 -0.60 1.76 -5.55
N TRP A 140 -0.33 0.74 -4.74
CA TRP A 140 -0.38 -0.64 -5.16
C TRP A 140 -1.75 -1.22 -4.84
N HIS A 141 -2.25 -2.00 -5.78
CA HIS A 141 -3.58 -2.56 -5.75
C HIS A 141 -3.46 -4.07 -5.86
N GLU A 142 -4.12 -4.80 -4.97
CA GLU A 142 -4.28 -6.25 -5.07
C GLU A 142 -5.76 -6.60 -4.94
N GLY A 143 -6.17 -7.76 -5.41
CA GLY A 143 -7.53 -8.23 -5.20
C GLY A 143 -7.91 -9.47 -5.99
N GLU A 144 -9.15 -9.89 -5.79
CA GLU A 144 -9.74 -11.01 -6.51
C GLU A 144 -11.21 -10.79 -6.82
N TYR A 145 -11.63 -11.29 -7.98
CA TYR A 145 -13.03 -11.50 -8.33
C TYR A 145 -13.36 -12.98 -8.16
N ARG A 146 -14.42 -13.29 -7.41
CA ARG A 146 -14.98 -14.64 -7.29
C ARG A 146 -16.34 -14.67 -7.98
N PHE A 147 -16.44 -15.39 -9.09
CA PHE A 147 -17.68 -15.45 -9.88
C PHE A 147 -18.71 -16.37 -9.22
N LYS A 148 -19.96 -15.91 -9.13
CA LYS A 148 -21.08 -16.67 -8.54
C LYS A 148 -21.89 -17.45 -9.57
N LYS A 149 -21.84 -17.03 -10.83
CA LYS A 149 -22.60 -17.59 -11.95
C LYS A 149 -21.66 -17.85 -13.12
N ASP A 150 -22.06 -18.77 -13.99
CA ASP A 150 -21.49 -18.88 -15.33
C ASP A 150 -21.82 -17.61 -16.10
N VAL A 151 -20.81 -16.97 -16.69
CA VAL A 151 -20.96 -15.71 -17.43
C VAL A 151 -20.13 -15.71 -18.70
N THR A 152 -20.56 -14.91 -19.68
CA THR A 152 -19.74 -14.61 -20.86
C THR A 152 -19.32 -13.14 -20.82
N LEU A 153 -18.02 -12.89 -20.72
CA LEU A 153 -17.46 -11.55 -20.71
C LEU A 153 -17.57 -10.90 -22.10
N THR A 154 -17.82 -9.59 -22.17
CA THR A 154 -17.91 -8.84 -23.44
C THR A 154 -17.22 -7.48 -23.42
N GLY A 155 -16.85 -7.00 -24.61
CA GLY A 155 -16.17 -5.71 -24.82
C GLY A 155 -14.64 -5.81 -24.87
N ASP A 156 -13.98 -4.73 -25.26
CA ASP A 156 -12.51 -4.69 -25.38
C ASP A 156 -11.81 -4.89 -24.02
N ILE A 157 -12.44 -4.44 -22.94
CA ILE A 157 -11.96 -4.61 -21.55
C ILE A 157 -13.17 -5.02 -20.69
N PRO A 158 -13.47 -6.33 -20.61
CA PRO A 158 -14.67 -6.78 -19.93
C PRO A 158 -14.67 -6.54 -18.42
N ILE A 159 -13.50 -6.56 -17.76
CA ILE A 159 -13.37 -6.29 -16.33
C ILE A 159 -12.46 -5.07 -16.18
N PRO A 160 -12.97 -3.84 -16.37
CA PRO A 160 -12.15 -2.66 -16.23
C PRO A 160 -11.74 -2.50 -14.76
N LEU A 161 -10.46 -2.19 -14.52
CA LEU A 161 -9.90 -1.95 -13.19
C LEU A 161 -9.49 -0.49 -13.01
N PHE A 162 -9.05 0.14 -14.10
CA PHE A 162 -8.50 1.49 -14.12
C PHE A 162 -9.04 2.29 -15.29
N TRP A 163 -9.30 3.56 -15.02
CA TRP A 163 -9.58 4.59 -16.00
C TRP A 163 -8.72 5.81 -15.73
N GLU A 164 -8.18 6.39 -16.78
CA GLU A 164 -7.49 7.65 -16.74
C GLU A 164 -7.99 8.56 -17.87
N ARG A 165 -8.12 9.84 -17.55
CA ARG A 165 -8.30 10.90 -18.52
C ARG A 165 -7.24 11.97 -18.30
N CYS A 166 -6.63 12.42 -19.40
CA CYS A 166 -5.72 13.55 -19.39
C CYS A 166 -6.35 14.74 -20.14
N PRO A 167 -6.31 15.96 -19.57
CA PRO A 167 -6.62 17.18 -20.32
C PRO A 167 -5.70 17.33 -21.53
N VAL A 168 -6.23 17.89 -22.64
CA VAL A 168 -5.46 18.05 -23.89
C VAL A 168 -5.55 19.48 -24.39
N ASP A 169 -4.40 20.05 -24.70
CA ASP A 169 -4.23 21.33 -25.41
C ASP A 169 -3.09 21.14 -26.42
N VAL A 170 -3.45 20.86 -27.67
CA VAL A 170 -2.48 20.57 -28.75
C VAL A 170 -1.55 21.77 -29.00
N ALA A 171 -2.07 23.00 -28.91
CA ALA A 171 -1.28 24.20 -29.14
C ALA A 171 -0.17 24.40 -28.08
N LYS A 172 -0.39 23.87 -26.87
CA LYS A 172 0.58 23.90 -25.76
C LYS A 172 1.28 22.57 -25.53
N SER A 173 1.06 21.57 -26.40
CA SER A 173 1.56 20.20 -26.25
C SER A 173 1.16 19.52 -24.92
N ILE A 174 0.06 19.95 -24.29
CA ILE A 174 -0.40 19.41 -23.01
C ILE A 174 -1.21 18.13 -23.27
N GLY A 175 -0.85 17.07 -22.57
CA GLY A 175 -1.54 15.78 -22.59
C GLY A 175 -1.66 15.19 -23.99
N THR A 176 -0.76 15.51 -24.92
CA THR A 176 -0.88 15.08 -26.32
C THR A 176 -0.35 13.68 -26.56
N ALA A 177 0.42 13.11 -25.65
CA ALA A 177 1.09 11.83 -25.84
C ALA A 177 0.38 10.70 -25.08
N ALA A 178 0.31 9.55 -25.72
CA ALA A 178 -0.04 8.28 -25.11
C ALA A 178 1.14 7.33 -25.27
N VAL A 179 1.53 6.66 -24.18
CA VAL A 179 2.59 5.66 -24.19
C VAL A 179 2.09 4.33 -23.65
N VAL A 180 2.50 3.24 -24.27
CA VAL A 180 2.17 1.88 -23.83
C VAL A 180 3.26 0.88 -24.17
N THR A 181 3.59 -0.01 -23.23
CA THR A 181 4.44 -1.17 -23.48
C THR A 181 3.58 -2.39 -23.80
N ASP A 182 3.41 -2.63 -25.09
CA ASP A 182 2.57 -3.72 -25.60
C ASP A 182 3.24 -5.09 -25.37
N ALA A 183 2.44 -6.17 -25.32
CA ALA A 183 2.88 -7.54 -25.09
C ALA A 183 3.97 -8.02 -26.06
N GLY A 184 4.04 -7.43 -27.26
CA GLY A 184 5.12 -7.65 -28.22
C GLY A 184 6.49 -7.11 -27.80
N GLY A 185 6.60 -6.46 -26.64
CA GLY A 185 7.84 -5.92 -26.10
C GLY A 185 8.25 -4.56 -26.66
N THR A 186 7.44 -3.97 -27.54
CA THR A 186 7.67 -2.63 -28.11
C THR A 186 6.90 -1.59 -27.30
N THR A 187 7.61 -0.56 -26.83
CA THR A 187 6.97 0.65 -26.32
C THR A 187 6.47 1.48 -27.49
N ARG A 188 5.16 1.71 -27.54
CA ARG A 188 4.49 2.51 -28.58
C ARG A 188 4.20 3.90 -28.03
N PHE A 189 4.49 4.90 -28.85
CA PHE A 189 4.08 6.27 -28.64
C PHE A 189 3.03 6.65 -29.67
N ALA A 190 2.00 7.34 -29.24
CA ALA A 190 1.03 7.94 -30.14
C ALA A 190 0.75 9.38 -29.70
N MET A 191 0.72 10.29 -30.68
CA MET A 191 0.55 11.72 -30.45
C MET A 191 -0.79 12.19 -31.00
N VAL A 192 -1.53 12.94 -30.20
CA VAL A 192 -2.68 13.71 -30.62
C VAL A 192 -2.18 14.96 -31.33
N GLN A 193 -2.35 14.99 -32.66
CA GLN A 193 -2.01 16.12 -33.51
C GLN A 193 -3.23 17.04 -33.77
N ASP A 194 -4.44 16.49 -33.63
CA ASP A 194 -5.70 17.18 -33.86
C ASP A 194 -6.71 16.73 -32.79
N PRO A 195 -7.32 17.65 -32.02
CA PRO A 195 -8.27 17.29 -30.97
C PRO A 195 -9.54 16.61 -31.49
N THR A 196 -9.84 16.71 -32.79
CA THR A 196 -11.00 16.08 -33.44
C THR A 196 -10.69 14.68 -33.99
N ALA A 197 -9.42 14.31 -34.08
CA ALA A 197 -8.96 13.02 -34.59
C ALA A 197 -8.29 12.20 -33.47
N PRO A 198 -9.07 11.45 -32.67
CA PRO A 198 -8.52 10.75 -31.51
C PRO A 198 -7.59 9.61 -31.91
N VAL A 199 -6.48 9.51 -31.20
CA VAL A 199 -5.63 8.33 -31.12
C VAL A 199 -6.45 7.18 -30.53
N ARG A 200 -6.49 6.06 -31.27
CA ARG A 200 -7.16 4.84 -30.86
C ARG A 200 -6.16 3.69 -30.82
N LEU A 201 -5.83 3.23 -29.62
CA LEU A 201 -4.97 2.07 -29.42
C LEU A 201 -5.71 1.02 -28.59
N LYS A 202 -5.45 -0.25 -28.87
CA LYS A 202 -5.89 -1.35 -28.01
C LYS A 202 -4.92 -2.52 -28.13
N GLY A 203 -4.83 -3.32 -27.07
CA GLY A 203 -3.91 -4.44 -27.04
C GLY A 203 -3.79 -5.05 -25.65
N ARG A 204 -2.67 -5.72 -25.41
CA ARG A 204 -2.31 -6.30 -24.12
C ARG A 204 -1.07 -5.62 -23.58
N LEU A 205 -1.06 -5.29 -22.30
CA LEU A 205 0.18 -4.87 -21.64
C LEU A 205 1.08 -6.08 -21.49
N ARG A 206 2.38 -5.87 -21.73
CA ARG A 206 3.39 -6.86 -21.38
C ARG A 206 3.45 -7.04 -19.85
N PRO A 207 3.80 -8.23 -19.36
CA PRO A 207 4.37 -8.39 -18.01
C PRO A 207 5.49 -7.38 -17.72
N GLY A 208 5.37 -6.61 -16.63
CA GLY A 208 6.29 -5.51 -16.36
C GLY A 208 6.10 -4.29 -17.27
N GLY A 209 5.00 -4.20 -18.01
CA GLY A 209 4.68 -3.08 -18.90
C GLY A 209 3.94 -1.96 -18.18
N TYR A 210 3.64 -0.90 -18.92
CA TYR A 210 2.88 0.25 -18.42
C TYR A 210 2.05 0.91 -19.51
N ALA A 211 1.10 1.73 -19.10
CA ALA A 211 0.32 2.61 -19.98
C ALA A 211 0.07 3.95 -19.28
N ALA A 212 0.20 5.06 -20.02
CA ALA A 212 0.03 6.41 -19.49
C ALA A 212 -0.46 7.39 -20.56
N LEU A 213 -1.17 8.44 -20.11
CA LEU A 213 -1.48 9.62 -20.90
C LEU A 213 -0.64 10.79 -20.37
N MET A 214 0.21 11.38 -21.21
CA MET A 214 1.27 12.30 -20.80
C MET A 214 1.42 13.49 -21.77
N THR A 215 2.10 14.57 -21.41
CA THR A 215 2.39 15.03 -20.04
C THR A 215 1.63 16.33 -19.81
N THR A 216 1.34 16.65 -18.55
CA THR A 216 0.76 17.95 -18.17
C THR A 216 1.77 18.75 -17.36
N PRO A 217 1.59 20.06 -17.19
CA PRO A 217 2.42 20.87 -16.29
C PRO A 217 2.56 20.31 -14.86
N VAL A 218 1.56 19.57 -14.37
CA VAL A 218 1.61 18.94 -13.04
C VAL A 218 2.16 17.52 -13.06
N GLY A 219 2.27 16.89 -14.25
CA GLY A 219 2.72 15.51 -14.42
C GLY A 219 1.70 14.62 -15.12
N TYR A 220 1.73 13.31 -14.84
CA TYR A 220 0.83 12.31 -15.42
C TYR A 220 0.58 11.13 -14.49
N HIS A 221 -0.48 10.35 -14.75
CA HIS A 221 -0.66 9.05 -14.12
C HIS A 221 -0.12 7.94 -15.03
N ALA A 222 0.20 6.79 -14.44
CA ALA A 222 0.42 5.58 -15.21
C ALA A 222 -0.16 4.36 -14.50
N PHE A 223 -0.66 3.44 -15.31
CA PHE A 223 -0.90 2.07 -14.92
C PHE A 223 0.40 1.26 -15.06
N LEU A 224 0.79 0.54 -14.01
CA LEU A 224 1.98 -0.30 -13.98
C LEU A 224 1.58 -1.76 -13.80
N ALA A 225 1.91 -2.61 -14.77
CA ALA A 225 1.59 -4.04 -14.78
C ALA A 225 2.77 -4.86 -14.21
N PRO A 226 2.54 -5.76 -13.23
CA PRO A 226 3.55 -6.71 -12.77
C PRO A 226 3.76 -7.88 -13.75
N ALA A 227 4.74 -8.72 -13.43
CA ALA A 227 5.24 -9.79 -14.29
C ALA A 227 4.28 -10.98 -14.44
N ASP A 228 3.35 -11.16 -13.51
CA ASP A 228 2.55 -12.37 -13.39
C ASP A 228 1.15 -12.25 -13.98
N ILE A 229 0.75 -11.06 -14.46
CA ILE A 229 -0.62 -10.81 -14.94
C ILE A 229 -0.61 -10.02 -16.24
N ASN A 230 -1.43 -10.47 -17.18
CA ASN A 230 -1.69 -9.79 -18.44
C ASN A 230 -2.92 -8.89 -18.32
N TYR A 231 -2.81 -7.66 -18.82
CA TYR A 231 -3.90 -6.69 -18.82
C TYR A 231 -4.33 -6.35 -20.25
N ALA A 232 -5.63 -6.24 -20.50
CA ALA A 232 -6.11 -5.53 -21.69
C ALA A 232 -6.03 -4.03 -21.46
N TYR A 233 -5.69 -3.29 -22.50
CA TYR A 233 -5.78 -1.84 -22.50
C TYR A 233 -6.52 -1.33 -23.74
N ARG A 234 -7.11 -0.14 -23.59
CA ARG A 234 -7.73 0.62 -24.66
C ARG A 234 -7.51 2.09 -24.41
N ILE A 235 -7.04 2.81 -25.41
CA ILE A 235 -6.83 4.26 -25.40
C ILE A 235 -7.72 4.86 -26.49
N ASN A 236 -8.51 5.85 -26.11
CA ASN A 236 -9.26 6.71 -27.01
C ASN A 236 -9.03 8.17 -26.57
N HIS A 237 -8.09 8.86 -27.22
CA HIS A 237 -7.54 10.12 -26.72
C HIS A 237 -7.40 11.17 -27.83
N PRO A 238 -7.90 12.42 -27.70
CA PRO A 238 -8.54 13.02 -26.53
C PRO A 238 -10.03 12.72 -26.54
N SER A 239 -10.48 11.81 -25.68
CA SER A 239 -11.91 11.57 -25.49
C SER A 239 -12.20 11.36 -24.00
N TRP A 240 -13.49 11.38 -23.66
CA TRP A 240 -13.92 11.04 -22.31
C TRP A 240 -13.55 9.60 -21.92
N ASP A 241 -13.48 8.69 -22.91
CA ASP A 241 -13.13 7.29 -22.68
C ASP A 241 -11.68 7.09 -22.22
N GLY A 242 -10.78 8.02 -22.57
CA GLY A 242 -9.40 8.07 -22.10
C GLY A 242 -8.61 6.76 -22.26
N LEU A 243 -7.78 6.45 -21.26
CA LEU A 243 -7.11 5.17 -21.08
C LEU A 243 -7.96 4.30 -20.16
N LYS A 244 -8.23 3.06 -20.55
CA LYS A 244 -8.82 2.02 -19.72
C LYS A 244 -7.88 0.82 -19.68
N VAL A 245 -7.74 0.21 -18.50
CA VAL A 245 -6.96 -1.03 -18.31
C VAL A 245 -7.76 -2.00 -17.44
N GLY A 246 -7.71 -3.30 -17.76
CA GLY A 246 -8.46 -4.31 -17.03
C GLY A 246 -8.15 -5.74 -17.44
N LEU A 247 -9.02 -6.66 -17.01
CA LEU A 247 -8.86 -8.11 -17.19
C LEU A 247 -9.86 -8.67 -18.20
N GLY A 248 -9.60 -9.92 -18.58
CA GLY A 248 -10.50 -10.75 -19.38
C GLY A 248 -10.38 -10.53 -20.88
N GLU A 249 -11.19 -11.28 -21.63
CA GLU A 249 -11.27 -11.19 -23.10
C GLU A 249 -12.73 -11.19 -23.57
N ASN A 250 -13.00 -10.53 -24.69
CA ASN A 250 -14.32 -10.58 -25.30
C ASN A 250 -14.70 -12.01 -25.69
N GLY A 251 -15.86 -12.48 -25.23
CA GLY A 251 -16.34 -13.84 -25.45
C GLY A 251 -15.80 -14.87 -24.45
N GLN A 252 -14.94 -14.48 -23.50
CA GLN A 252 -14.44 -15.39 -22.49
C GLN A 252 -15.57 -15.91 -21.61
N VAL A 253 -15.73 -17.23 -21.55
CA VAL A 253 -16.66 -17.90 -20.64
C VAL A 253 -15.96 -18.13 -19.31
N VAL A 254 -16.54 -17.61 -18.23
CA VAL A 254 -16.05 -17.79 -16.86
C VAL A 254 -17.07 -18.61 -16.08
N LYS A 255 -16.61 -19.68 -15.43
CA LYS A 255 -17.48 -20.57 -14.65
C LYS A 255 -17.73 -20.06 -13.24
N ALA A 256 -18.90 -20.37 -12.69
CA ALA A 256 -19.18 -20.15 -11.29
C ALA A 256 -18.08 -20.80 -10.41
N GLY A 257 -17.69 -20.10 -9.34
CA GLY A 257 -16.60 -20.48 -8.45
C GLY A 257 -15.19 -20.07 -8.92
N THR A 258 -15.03 -19.63 -10.18
CA THR A 258 -13.73 -19.16 -10.68
C THR A 258 -13.27 -17.93 -9.89
N VAL A 259 -11.99 -17.92 -9.51
CA VAL A 259 -11.33 -16.78 -8.86
C VAL A 259 -10.31 -16.16 -9.82
N LEU A 260 -10.52 -14.90 -10.20
CA LEU A 260 -9.57 -14.10 -10.96
C LEU A 260 -8.84 -13.14 -10.04
N ARG A 261 -7.55 -13.38 -9.81
CA ARG A 261 -6.68 -12.50 -9.02
C ARG A 261 -6.05 -11.42 -9.89
N TYR A 262 -5.79 -10.27 -9.29
CA TYR A 262 -5.09 -9.19 -9.95
C TYR A 262 -4.21 -8.41 -8.96
N ARG A 263 -3.15 -7.79 -9.49
CA ARG A 263 -2.34 -6.81 -8.77
C ARG A 263 -1.69 -5.81 -9.73
N PHE A 264 -1.67 -4.53 -9.40
CA PHE A 264 -1.15 -3.48 -10.28
C PHE A 264 -0.76 -2.23 -9.50
N GLY A 265 0.10 -1.39 -10.09
CA GLY A 265 0.42 -0.07 -9.57
C GLY A 265 -0.34 1.02 -10.30
N ILE A 266 -0.82 2.04 -9.58
CA ILE A 266 -1.18 3.33 -10.15
C ILE A 266 -0.19 4.35 -9.61
N ALA A 267 0.61 4.93 -10.50
CA ALA A 267 1.62 5.91 -10.13
C ALA A 267 1.23 7.31 -10.59
N THR A 268 1.57 8.31 -9.79
CA THR A 268 1.70 9.72 -10.20
C THR A 268 3.16 10.01 -10.45
N PHE A 269 3.46 10.73 -11.53
CA PHE A 269 4.80 11.20 -11.86
C PHE A 269 4.79 12.70 -12.02
N THR A 270 5.75 13.40 -11.41
CA THR A 270 5.89 14.86 -11.57
C THR A 270 6.69 15.27 -12.80
N ASP A 271 7.13 14.30 -13.62
CA ASP A 271 7.89 14.59 -14.83
C ASP A 271 7.03 15.29 -15.88
N THR A 272 7.52 16.42 -16.36
CA THR A 272 6.88 17.27 -17.35
C THR A 272 7.49 17.10 -18.74
N LYS A 273 8.47 16.21 -18.89
CA LYS A 273 9.08 15.90 -20.18
C LYS A 273 8.21 14.91 -20.95
N ALA A 274 8.12 15.11 -22.26
CA ALA A 274 7.57 14.10 -23.16
C ALA A 274 8.61 12.98 -23.31
N GLY A 275 8.34 11.81 -22.74
CA GLY A 275 9.25 10.67 -22.74
C GLY A 275 8.82 9.60 -21.74
N ASN A 276 9.49 8.45 -21.76
CA ASN A 276 9.19 7.32 -20.88
C ASN A 276 10.35 6.93 -19.95
N ASP A 277 11.45 7.70 -19.91
CA ASP A 277 12.63 7.34 -19.13
C ASP A 277 12.31 7.12 -17.64
N LEU A 278 11.52 8.00 -17.02
CA LEU A 278 11.13 7.85 -15.61
C LEU A 278 10.19 6.66 -15.40
N LEU A 279 9.30 6.37 -16.35
CA LEU A 279 8.44 5.19 -16.30
C LEU A 279 9.24 3.90 -16.39
N GLU A 280 10.09 3.78 -17.40
CA GLU A 280 10.98 2.62 -17.60
C GLU A 280 11.89 2.42 -16.39
N HIS A 281 12.47 3.51 -15.87
CA HIS A 281 13.26 3.46 -14.65
C HIS A 281 12.44 2.96 -13.47
N THR A 282 11.24 3.49 -13.26
CA THR A 282 10.39 3.11 -12.11
C THR A 282 9.95 1.66 -12.19
N VAL A 283 9.51 1.20 -13.36
CA VAL A 283 9.12 -0.19 -13.61
C VAL A 283 10.28 -1.14 -13.36
N LYS A 284 11.47 -0.80 -13.86
CA LYS A 284 12.69 -1.59 -13.63
C LYS A 284 13.06 -1.58 -12.16
N ALA A 285 13.17 -0.40 -11.54
CA ALA A 285 13.63 -0.21 -10.18
C ALA A 285 12.69 -0.86 -9.15
N MET A 286 11.37 -0.84 -9.38
CA MET A 286 10.38 -1.55 -8.56
C MET A 286 10.23 -3.03 -8.94
N ASN A 287 11.10 -3.54 -9.83
CA ASN A 287 11.18 -4.94 -10.26
C ASN A 287 9.83 -5.47 -10.79
N LEU A 288 9.04 -4.63 -11.47
CA LEU A 288 7.70 -5.02 -11.94
C LEU A 288 7.75 -6.06 -13.06
N GLY A 289 8.88 -6.16 -13.78
CA GLY A 289 9.15 -7.24 -14.73
C GLY A 289 9.50 -8.60 -14.08
N GLY A 290 9.61 -8.66 -12.75
CA GLY A 290 9.94 -9.87 -12.01
C GLY A 290 11.44 -10.18 -11.98
N GLY A 291 11.79 -11.27 -11.28
CA GLY A 291 13.18 -11.65 -11.02
C GLY A 291 13.76 -10.88 -9.83
N GLN A 292 15.04 -10.51 -9.90
CA GLN A 292 15.78 -9.80 -8.83
C GLN A 292 16.54 -8.57 -9.38
N ALA A 293 16.07 -7.98 -10.48
CA ALA A 293 16.84 -6.99 -11.24
C ALA A 293 16.56 -5.53 -10.87
N GLY A 294 15.63 -5.26 -9.93
CA GLY A 294 15.22 -3.89 -9.62
C GLY A 294 16.18 -3.11 -8.73
N TYR A 295 16.71 -3.76 -7.69
CA TYR A 295 17.69 -3.17 -6.78
C TYR A 295 18.61 -4.26 -6.23
N PRO A 296 19.85 -3.92 -5.84
CA PRO A 296 20.74 -4.86 -5.15
C PRO A 296 20.10 -5.33 -3.84
N VAL A 297 20.13 -6.64 -3.61
CA VAL A 297 19.62 -7.29 -2.41
C VAL A 297 20.60 -8.35 -1.92
N ALA A 298 20.80 -8.41 -0.61
CA ALA A 298 21.55 -9.49 0.04
C ALA A 298 20.83 -9.91 1.33
N MET A 299 20.41 -11.17 1.41
CA MET A 299 19.77 -11.76 2.58
C MET A 299 20.82 -12.42 3.47
N LYS A 300 20.80 -12.12 4.78
CA LYS A 300 21.68 -12.74 5.79
C LYS A 300 20.89 -13.67 6.72
N VAL A 301 19.68 -13.29 7.12
CA VAL A 301 18.78 -14.11 7.94
C VAL A 301 17.36 -14.02 7.41
N GLY A 302 16.70 -15.18 7.26
CA GLY A 302 15.37 -15.32 6.65
C GLY A 302 15.43 -15.74 5.18
N GLU A 303 14.34 -15.52 4.43
CA GLU A 303 14.21 -15.86 3.01
C GLU A 303 13.52 -14.74 2.23
N ILE A 304 13.98 -14.49 0.99
CA ILE A 304 13.28 -13.58 0.06
C ILE A 304 12.11 -14.34 -0.56
N LYS A 305 10.88 -13.85 -0.38
CA LYS A 305 9.66 -14.47 -0.92
C LYS A 305 9.17 -13.82 -2.22
N ASP A 306 9.25 -12.49 -2.28
CA ASP A 306 8.88 -11.71 -3.44
C ASP A 306 9.70 -10.41 -3.43
N ALA A 307 9.94 -9.84 -4.60
CA ALA A 307 10.59 -8.54 -4.76
C ALA A 307 9.87 -7.67 -5.79
N VAL A 308 8.67 -8.05 -6.24
CA VAL A 308 7.83 -7.28 -7.18
C VAL A 308 7.07 -6.21 -6.40
N PHE A 309 7.40 -4.94 -6.62
CA PHE A 309 6.90 -3.76 -5.89
C PHE A 309 7.26 -3.74 -4.39
N PHE A 310 6.82 -4.74 -3.62
CA PHE A 310 7.25 -4.97 -2.25
C PHE A 310 8.52 -5.82 -2.22
N PHE A 311 9.49 -5.42 -1.41
CA PHE A 311 10.46 -6.39 -0.90
C PHE A 311 9.79 -7.22 0.19
N THR A 312 9.49 -8.50 -0.10
CA THR A 312 8.90 -9.42 0.86
C THR A 312 9.93 -10.40 1.39
N ALA A 313 10.19 -10.34 2.69
CA ALA A 313 11.01 -11.30 3.40
C ALA A 313 10.16 -12.17 4.33
N ALA A 314 10.48 -13.46 4.43
CA ALA A 314 10.04 -14.31 5.52
C ALA A 314 11.13 -14.32 6.60
N ALA A 315 10.77 -13.94 7.81
CA ALA A 315 11.62 -14.02 8.99
C ALA A 315 11.93 -15.47 9.32
N LYS A 316 13.15 -15.71 9.81
CA LYS A 316 13.57 -16.96 10.42
C LYS A 316 13.71 -16.72 11.91
N ASP A 317 13.07 -17.57 12.72
CA ASP A 317 13.12 -17.48 14.18
C ASP A 317 12.72 -16.09 14.74
N GLY A 318 11.79 -15.40 14.06
CA GLY A 318 11.29 -14.08 14.47
C GLY A 318 12.14 -12.89 14.02
N GLU A 319 13.16 -13.09 13.16
CA GLU A 319 13.94 -11.99 12.60
C GLU A 319 14.25 -12.14 11.10
N ALA A 320 14.45 -11.01 10.43
CA ALA A 320 14.98 -10.91 9.09
C ALA A 320 16.12 -9.88 9.09
N LEU A 321 17.24 -10.23 8.45
CA LEU A 321 18.41 -9.35 8.32
C LEU A 321 18.87 -9.35 6.88
N PHE A 322 18.90 -8.17 6.28
CA PHE A 322 19.21 -8.00 4.87
C PHE A 322 19.76 -6.61 4.55
N THR A 323 20.34 -6.49 3.36
CA THR A 323 20.79 -5.23 2.78
C THR A 323 20.01 -4.96 1.50
N LEU A 324 19.54 -3.73 1.33
CA LEU A 324 18.93 -3.22 0.10
C LEU A 324 19.70 -2.01 -0.46
N GLY A 325 19.65 -1.85 -1.78
CA GLY A 325 20.20 -0.68 -2.48
C GLY A 325 21.73 -0.73 -2.69
N PRO A 326 22.31 0.32 -3.31
CA PRO A 326 21.65 1.59 -3.64
C PRO A 326 20.71 1.50 -4.86
N GLN A 327 19.57 2.17 -4.81
CA GLN A 327 18.64 2.38 -5.92
C GLN A 327 17.80 3.65 -5.69
N SER A 328 17.75 4.54 -6.66
CA SER A 328 16.89 5.73 -6.62
C SER A 328 15.45 5.38 -7.00
N LEU A 329 14.50 5.79 -6.16
CA LEU A 329 13.06 5.51 -6.29
C LEU A 329 12.24 6.80 -6.09
N ILE A 330 11.05 6.86 -6.71
CA ILE A 330 10.12 7.99 -6.53
C ILE A 330 9.39 7.96 -5.17
N ILE A 331 9.36 6.79 -4.52
CA ILE A 331 8.88 6.56 -3.16
C ILE A 331 9.93 5.77 -2.39
N ASP A 332 9.88 5.77 -1.06
CA ASP A 332 10.67 4.82 -0.28
C ASP A 332 10.20 3.40 -0.55
N LEU A 333 11.13 2.43 -0.54
CA LEU A 333 10.84 1.07 -0.94
C LEU A 333 9.85 0.45 0.04
N PRO A 334 8.67 -0.02 -0.41
CA PRO A 334 7.74 -0.76 0.43
C PRO A 334 8.34 -2.12 0.81
N ILE A 335 8.35 -2.42 2.10
CA ILE A 335 8.87 -3.67 2.65
C ILE A 335 7.76 -4.38 3.43
N ARG A 336 7.70 -5.69 3.24
CA ARG A 336 6.83 -6.61 3.97
C ARG A 336 7.69 -7.68 4.63
N VAL A 337 7.55 -7.89 5.93
CA VAL A 337 8.22 -8.99 6.64
C VAL A 337 7.17 -9.91 7.27
N GLN A 338 7.20 -11.19 6.89
CA GLN A 338 6.26 -12.23 7.34
C GLN A 338 6.91 -13.14 8.38
N GLY A 339 6.10 -13.83 9.18
CA GLY A 339 6.59 -14.79 10.18
C GLY A 339 7.06 -14.12 11.47
N LEU A 340 6.59 -12.91 11.74
CA LEU A 340 6.74 -12.23 13.02
C LEU A 340 5.60 -12.62 13.97
N VAL A 341 5.79 -12.32 15.26
CA VAL A 341 4.78 -12.57 16.29
C VAL A 341 4.17 -11.24 16.73
N ASP A 342 2.84 -11.17 16.78
CA ASP A 342 2.13 -10.06 17.42
C ASP A 342 2.17 -10.20 18.96
N ASN A 343 3.31 -9.82 19.53
CA ASN A 343 3.56 -9.80 20.97
C ASN A 343 3.89 -8.41 21.52
N GLY A 344 3.80 -7.35 20.70
CA GLY A 344 4.08 -5.97 21.09
C GLY A 344 5.53 -5.51 20.97
N CYS A 345 6.46 -6.36 20.49
CA CYS A 345 7.90 -6.06 20.49
C CYS A 345 8.57 -6.17 19.12
N ALA A 346 7.86 -6.01 18.01
CA ALA A 346 8.50 -5.96 16.69
C ALA A 346 9.08 -4.57 16.40
N ALA A 347 10.27 -4.52 15.80
CA ALA A 347 10.94 -3.28 15.48
C ALA A 347 11.82 -3.37 14.24
N ILE A 348 12.21 -2.21 13.74
CA ILE A 348 13.21 -2.00 12.69
C ILE A 348 14.43 -1.38 13.34
N TYR A 349 15.61 -1.81 12.90
CA TYR A 349 16.87 -1.16 13.17
C TYR A 349 17.68 -1.12 11.88
N SER A 350 18.16 0.05 11.46
CA SER A 350 18.84 0.19 10.17
C SER A 350 20.10 1.02 10.27
N THR A 351 21.00 0.85 9.31
CA THR A 351 22.21 1.68 9.20
C THR A 351 21.91 3.17 9.00
N LYS A 352 20.70 3.51 8.52
CA LYS A 352 20.23 4.89 8.36
C LYS A 352 19.65 5.46 9.65
N VAL A 353 19.00 4.60 10.43
CA VAL A 353 18.31 4.95 11.66
C VAL A 353 18.74 3.95 12.73
N PRO A 354 19.90 4.18 13.39
CA PRO A 354 20.52 3.21 14.30
C PRO A 354 19.87 3.21 15.69
N TRP A 355 18.54 3.19 15.74
CA TRP A 355 17.72 3.00 16.93
C TRP A 355 16.47 2.20 16.57
N PHE A 356 15.86 1.56 17.57
CA PHE A 356 14.65 0.76 17.37
C PHE A 356 13.46 1.66 17.03
N ARG A 357 12.82 1.38 15.90
CA ARG A 357 11.51 1.91 15.54
C ARG A 357 10.50 0.78 15.63
N PHE A 358 9.64 0.82 16.64
CA PHE A 358 8.62 -0.21 16.85
C PHE A 358 7.57 -0.14 15.76
N ILE A 359 7.17 -1.29 15.26
CA ILE A 359 6.20 -1.44 14.17
C ILE A 359 5.09 -2.41 14.57
N PRO A 360 3.85 -2.18 14.13
CA PRO A 360 2.77 -3.14 14.33
C PRO A 360 3.02 -4.41 13.52
N VAL A 361 2.53 -5.54 14.05
CA VAL A 361 2.47 -6.83 13.35
C VAL A 361 1.00 -7.18 13.21
N ASP A 362 0.55 -7.45 11.99
CA ASP A 362 -0.80 -7.89 11.69
C ASP A 362 -1.07 -9.27 12.31
N ALA A 363 -2.35 -9.62 12.42
CA ALA A 363 -2.79 -10.90 12.98
C ALA A 363 -2.22 -12.13 12.24
N ASP A 364 -1.79 -11.99 10.99
CA ASP A 364 -1.15 -13.05 10.20
C ASP A 364 0.37 -13.13 10.37
N GLY A 365 0.96 -12.30 11.26
CA GLY A 365 2.39 -12.25 11.50
C GLY A 365 3.16 -11.42 10.49
N THR A 366 2.50 -10.50 9.79
CA THR A 366 3.12 -9.61 8.80
C THR A 366 3.33 -8.20 9.36
N ALA A 367 4.50 -7.63 9.15
CA ALA A 367 4.74 -6.21 9.38
C ALA A 367 5.03 -5.48 8.06
N TRP A 368 4.57 -4.24 7.99
CA TRP A 368 4.65 -3.42 6.79
C TRP A 368 5.27 -2.05 7.08
N LEU A 369 6.15 -1.61 6.18
CA LEU A 369 6.91 -0.38 6.35
C LEU A 369 7.43 0.12 4.99
N THR A 370 8.09 1.28 4.98
CA THR A 370 8.86 1.79 3.85
C THR A 370 10.24 2.22 4.31
N GLU A 371 11.28 1.97 3.51
CA GLU A 371 12.64 2.45 3.81
C GLU A 371 13.32 3.07 2.60
N PRO A 372 14.08 4.16 2.77
CA PRO A 372 14.89 4.71 1.70
C PRO A 372 16.05 3.77 1.39
N ILE A 373 16.27 3.55 0.08
CA ILE A 373 17.38 2.73 -0.42
C ILE A 373 18.23 3.45 -1.45
N ASP A 374 18.15 4.79 -1.56
CA ASP A 374 19.00 5.59 -2.47
C ASP A 374 20.49 5.35 -2.19
N GLN A 375 20.79 5.04 -0.94
CA GLN A 375 22.08 4.55 -0.49
C GLN A 375 21.89 3.13 0.07
N LYS A 376 22.95 2.33 0.04
CA LYS A 376 22.97 1.02 0.69
C LYS A 376 22.46 1.13 2.14
N ASN A 377 21.49 0.29 2.48
CA ASN A 377 20.87 0.25 3.80
C ASN A 377 20.81 -1.20 4.29
N GLU A 378 21.56 -1.51 5.34
CA GLU A 378 21.42 -2.78 6.07
C GLU A 378 20.35 -2.61 7.15
N MET A 379 19.43 -3.57 7.22
CA MET A 379 18.24 -3.52 8.05
C MET A 379 18.06 -4.85 8.78
N TRP A 380 17.85 -4.76 10.08
CA TRP A 380 17.27 -5.80 10.90
C TRP A 380 15.80 -5.46 11.14
N ILE A 381 14.91 -6.43 10.91
CA ILE A 381 13.48 -6.32 11.19
C ILE A 381 13.03 -7.60 11.89
N GLY A 382 12.47 -7.48 13.08
CA GLY A 382 12.07 -8.65 13.84
C GLY A 382 11.45 -8.34 15.19
N ASN A 383 11.05 -9.40 15.90
CA ASN A 383 10.69 -9.33 17.30
C ASN A 383 11.96 -9.14 18.14
N VAL A 384 12.09 -8.00 18.84
CA VAL A 384 13.26 -7.72 19.69
C VAL A 384 13.38 -8.78 20.79
N PHE A 385 12.24 -9.20 21.32
CA PHE A 385 12.09 -10.37 22.19
C PHE A 385 10.88 -11.20 21.75
N THR A 386 11.00 -12.51 21.89
CA THR A 386 9.97 -13.52 21.65
C THR A 386 9.74 -14.35 22.92
N CYS A 387 8.60 -15.01 22.99
CA CYS A 387 8.24 -15.93 24.05
C CYS A 387 7.77 -17.25 23.42
N ASP A 388 8.12 -18.38 24.01
CA ASP A 388 7.60 -19.70 23.62
C ASP A 388 6.09 -19.85 23.93
N ARG A 389 5.55 -18.99 24.79
CA ARG A 389 4.12 -18.88 25.12
C ARG A 389 3.51 -17.68 24.42
N LYS A 390 2.64 -17.94 23.43
CA LYS A 390 2.01 -16.90 22.59
C LYS A 390 1.04 -16.00 23.34
N GLU A 391 0.56 -16.47 24.50
CA GLU A 391 -0.35 -15.75 25.38
C GLU A 391 0.36 -14.60 26.12
N VAL A 392 1.68 -14.71 26.31
CA VAL A 392 2.47 -13.68 26.99
C VAL A 392 2.70 -12.49 26.06
N LYS A 393 2.36 -11.30 26.54
CA LYS A 393 2.63 -10.02 25.85
C LYS A 393 3.92 -9.42 26.38
N LEU A 394 4.75 -8.90 25.48
CA LEU A 394 6.04 -8.33 25.80
C LEU A 394 6.04 -6.85 25.45
N THR A 395 6.53 -6.01 26.37
CA THR A 395 6.79 -4.59 26.11
C THR A 395 8.24 -4.30 26.43
N LEU A 396 8.99 -3.80 25.45
CA LEU A 396 10.36 -3.35 25.66
C LEU A 396 10.37 -1.84 25.95
N VAL A 397 10.93 -1.47 27.09
CA VAL A 397 11.23 -0.08 27.43
C VAL A 397 12.73 0.15 27.25
N VAL A 398 13.11 0.67 26.07
CA VAL A 398 14.52 0.78 25.64
C VAL A 398 15.32 1.74 26.52
N ASP A 399 14.74 2.89 26.88
CA ASP A 399 15.41 3.90 27.72
C ASP A 399 15.16 3.70 29.23
N GLY A 400 14.56 2.57 29.60
CA GLY A 400 14.12 2.29 30.96
C GLY A 400 12.93 3.15 31.40
N GLN A 401 12.43 2.92 32.63
CA GLN A 401 11.24 3.62 33.15
C GLN A 401 11.50 5.08 33.56
N ALA A 402 12.77 5.52 33.57
CA ALA A 402 13.21 6.87 33.92
C ALA A 402 14.57 7.14 33.26
N ASP A 403 14.93 8.41 33.06
CA ASP A 403 16.20 8.81 32.46
C ASP A 403 17.40 8.13 33.15
N GLY A 404 18.22 7.45 32.36
CA GLY A 404 19.40 6.71 32.84
C GLY A 404 19.12 5.35 33.46
N ALA A 405 17.85 4.91 33.53
CA ALA A 405 17.52 3.56 33.95
C ALA A 405 17.94 2.53 32.87
N PRO A 406 18.33 1.31 33.27
CA PRO A 406 18.64 0.27 32.29
C PRO A 406 17.40 -0.11 31.49
N PRO A 407 17.57 -0.56 30.22
CA PRO A 407 16.49 -1.12 29.44
C PRO A 407 15.80 -2.26 30.19
N CYS A 408 14.48 -2.40 30.00
CA CYS A 408 13.74 -3.48 30.64
C CYS A 408 12.61 -4.01 29.78
N ILE A 409 12.22 -5.26 30.03
CA ILE A 409 11.11 -5.94 29.38
C ILE A 409 10.03 -6.13 30.43
N GLU A 410 8.82 -5.69 30.13
CA GLU A 410 7.63 -6.13 30.80
C GLU A 410 7.11 -7.39 30.10
N ALA A 411 6.96 -8.49 30.84
CA ALA A 411 6.33 -9.71 30.37
C ALA A 411 4.98 -9.87 31.10
N HIS A 412 3.89 -9.62 30.37
CA HIS A 412 2.54 -9.64 30.90
C HIS A 412 1.83 -10.95 30.55
N ASN A 413 1.22 -11.58 31.56
CA ASN A 413 0.39 -12.76 31.41
C ASN A 413 -1.09 -12.40 31.61
N PRO A 414 -1.89 -12.32 30.53
CA PRO A 414 -3.31 -11.95 30.62
C PRO A 414 -4.22 -13.10 31.08
N THR A 415 -3.68 -14.31 31.33
CA THR A 415 -4.47 -15.49 31.68
C THR A 415 -4.72 -15.58 33.19
N ASP A 416 -5.64 -16.47 33.59
CA ASP A 416 -6.00 -16.75 34.99
C ASP A 416 -5.07 -17.77 35.68
N GLN A 417 -4.03 -18.25 34.98
CA GLN A 417 -3.06 -19.21 35.51
C GLN A 417 -1.63 -18.69 35.35
N ALA A 418 -0.74 -19.07 36.28
CA ALA A 418 0.67 -18.76 36.14
C ALA A 418 1.26 -19.46 34.91
N ILE A 419 2.10 -18.74 34.15
CA ILE A 419 2.74 -19.26 32.95
C ILE A 419 4.25 -19.37 33.21
N GLN A 420 4.81 -20.57 33.03
CA GLN A 420 6.24 -20.75 32.82
C GLN A 420 6.55 -20.52 31.34
N ALA A 421 7.45 -19.59 31.07
CA ALA A 421 7.77 -19.12 29.72
C ALA A 421 9.26 -18.86 29.56
N THR A 422 9.77 -19.07 28.34
CA THR A 422 11.13 -18.72 27.93
C THR A 422 11.07 -17.45 27.11
N VAL A 423 11.60 -16.36 27.67
CA VAL A 423 11.78 -15.09 26.97
C VAL A 423 13.15 -15.10 26.31
N ARG A 424 13.22 -14.80 25.01
CA ARG A 424 14.49 -14.78 24.26
C ARG A 424 14.53 -13.69 23.19
N SER A 425 15.72 -13.14 22.96
CA SER A 425 16.00 -12.26 21.82
C SER A 425 16.63 -13.07 20.69
N PRO A 426 16.16 -12.94 19.43
CA PRO A 426 16.80 -13.55 18.27
C PRO A 426 18.30 -13.21 18.18
N GLU A 427 19.10 -14.11 17.61
CA GLU A 427 20.58 -14.05 17.64
C GLU A 427 21.13 -12.73 17.09
N HIS A 428 20.53 -12.21 16.01
CA HIS A 428 21.04 -11.03 15.31
C HIS A 428 20.37 -9.72 15.73
N THR A 429 19.53 -9.75 16.76
CA THR A 429 18.88 -8.56 17.30
C THR A 429 19.92 -7.53 17.74
N PRO A 430 19.89 -6.29 17.21
CA PRO A 430 20.81 -5.25 17.64
C PRO A 430 20.72 -5.01 19.15
N LEU A 431 21.85 -4.79 19.82
CA LEU A 431 21.96 -4.57 21.27
C LEU A 431 21.61 -5.76 22.18
N PHE A 432 20.63 -6.60 21.81
CA PHE A 432 20.01 -7.61 22.67
C PHE A 432 20.19 -9.05 22.17
N GLY A 433 20.86 -9.27 21.04
CA GLY A 433 20.94 -10.58 20.40
C GLY A 433 21.46 -11.69 21.31
N GLY A 434 20.75 -12.82 21.28
CA GLY A 434 21.07 -14.05 21.99
C GLY A 434 20.70 -14.09 23.49
N LEU A 435 20.07 -13.04 24.02
CA LEU A 435 19.59 -13.05 25.41
C LEU A 435 18.48 -14.09 25.60
N THR A 436 18.51 -14.83 26.71
CA THR A 436 17.47 -15.79 27.05
C THR A 436 17.31 -15.95 28.56
N THR A 437 16.07 -16.16 29.01
CA THR A 437 15.77 -16.51 30.40
C THR A 437 14.44 -17.27 30.49
N THR A 438 14.32 -18.14 31.47
CA THR A 438 13.05 -18.81 31.80
C THR A 438 12.48 -18.17 33.05
N VAL A 439 11.20 -17.79 32.98
CA VAL A 439 10.50 -17.05 34.02
C VAL A 439 9.14 -17.68 34.31
N THR A 440 8.66 -17.48 35.53
CA THR A 440 7.26 -17.78 35.89
C THR A 440 6.54 -16.46 36.06
N ILE A 441 5.55 -16.20 35.20
CA ILE A 441 4.76 -14.97 35.20
C ILE A 441 3.43 -15.28 35.90
N PRO A 442 3.07 -14.58 36.99
CA PRO A 442 1.82 -14.82 37.70
C PRO A 442 0.58 -14.63 36.82
N ALA A 443 -0.54 -15.21 37.22
CA ALA A 443 -1.83 -15.01 36.55
C ALA A 443 -2.25 -13.53 36.61
N GLY A 444 -2.67 -12.96 35.47
CA GLY A 444 -3.18 -11.60 35.36
C GLY A 444 -2.19 -10.48 35.70
N ASP A 445 -0.89 -10.77 35.80
CA ASP A 445 0.14 -9.84 36.27
C ASP A 445 1.33 -9.74 35.29
N SER A 446 2.21 -8.77 35.57
CA SER A 446 3.42 -8.50 34.81
C SER A 446 4.68 -8.80 35.61
N LEU A 447 5.67 -9.41 34.96
CA LEU A 447 7.04 -9.52 35.45
C LEU A 447 7.92 -8.52 34.71
N TRP A 448 8.73 -7.76 35.44
CA TRP A 448 9.72 -6.85 34.86
C TRP A 448 11.10 -7.51 34.85
N LEU A 449 11.75 -7.54 33.69
CA LEU A 449 13.10 -8.07 33.48
C LEU A 449 14.04 -6.92 33.12
N LEU A 450 14.99 -6.63 33.98
CA LEU A 450 16.06 -5.67 33.71
C LEU A 450 17.10 -6.30 32.77
N ILE A 451 17.56 -5.53 31.80
CA ILE A 451 18.67 -5.89 30.91
C ILE A 451 19.94 -5.25 31.48
N ARG A 452 20.82 -6.05 32.07
CA ARG A 452 22.12 -5.61 32.62
C ARG A 452 23.20 -6.56 32.16
N ASP A 453 24.37 -6.06 31.78
CA ASP A 453 25.53 -6.89 31.42
C ASP A 453 25.22 -8.04 30.44
N ARG A 454 24.28 -7.80 29.52
CA ARG A 454 23.74 -8.82 28.58
C ARG A 454 23.17 -10.06 29.28
N ILE A 455 22.45 -9.86 30.38
CA ILE A 455 21.60 -10.86 31.03
C ILE A 455 20.23 -10.26 31.37
N LEU A 456 19.21 -11.12 31.41
CA LEU A 456 17.85 -10.76 31.82
C LEU A 456 17.66 -11.12 33.29
N VAL A 457 17.45 -10.12 34.13
CA VAL A 457 17.31 -10.29 35.59
C VAL A 457 15.94 -9.80 36.04
N PRO A 458 15.13 -10.61 36.75
CA PRO A 458 13.90 -10.12 37.36
C PRO A 458 14.17 -8.89 38.22
N LYS A 459 13.39 -7.82 38.00
CA LYS A 459 13.37 -6.66 38.89
C LYS A 459 12.78 -7.16 40.20
N THR A 460 13.63 -7.42 41.19
CA THR A 460 13.17 -7.68 42.56
C THR A 460 12.29 -6.49 42.95
N GLN A 461 11.01 -6.75 43.23
CA GLN A 461 10.16 -5.73 43.83
C GLN A 461 10.91 -5.26 45.08
N GLY A 462 11.39 -4.01 45.08
CA GLY A 462 11.76 -3.36 46.32
C GLY A 462 10.56 -3.45 47.28
N PRO A 463 10.77 -3.43 48.60
CA PRO A 463 9.67 -3.54 49.55
C PRO A 463 8.56 -2.58 49.12
N LYS A 464 7.35 -3.10 48.90
CA LYS A 464 6.17 -2.28 48.64
C LYS A 464 6.13 -1.27 49.78
N THR A 465 6.48 -0.02 49.51
CA THR A 465 6.16 1.07 50.41
C THR A 465 4.65 0.97 50.57
N GLN A 466 4.18 0.62 51.77
CA GLN A 466 2.77 0.65 52.09
C GLN A 466 2.27 2.03 51.68
N GLU A 467 1.43 2.08 50.64
CA GLU A 467 0.64 3.26 50.38
C GLU A 467 -0.14 3.52 51.66
N ASN A 468 0.18 4.64 52.30
CA ASN A 468 -0.58 5.15 53.43
C ASN A 468 -2.04 5.18 52.98
N SER A 469 -2.84 4.34 53.62
CA SER A 469 -4.28 4.42 53.54
C SER A 469 -4.67 5.87 53.83
N PRO A 470 -5.53 6.51 53.02
CA PRO A 470 -5.97 7.86 53.32
C PRO A 470 -6.67 7.83 54.68
N GLU A 471 -6.06 8.47 55.67
CA GLU A 471 -6.76 8.80 56.91
C GLU A 471 -8.00 9.59 56.51
N LYS A 472 -9.17 9.07 56.92
CA LYS A 472 -10.43 9.80 56.86
C LYS A 472 -10.22 11.13 57.60
N ILE A 473 -10.40 12.23 56.87
CA ILE A 473 -10.85 13.50 57.42
C ILE A 473 -12.22 13.79 56.81
#